data_AF-A0A7C3GYR3-F1
#
_entry.id   AF-A0A7C3GYR3-F1
#
_cell.length_a   1.000
_cell.length_b   1.000
_cell.length_c   1.000
_cell.angle_alpha   90.00
_cell.angle_beta   90.00
_cell.angle_gamma   90.00
#
_symmetry.space_group_name_H-M   'P 1'
#
loop_
_entity.id
_entity.type
_entity.pdbx_description
1 polymer ?
#
loop_
_entity_poly.entity_id
_entity_poly.type
_entity_poly.pdbx_seq_one_letter_code
_entity_poly.pdbx_strand_id
1 'polypeptide(L)'
;MASRIQSLMLVLLLLIVAAIILIAGTIQREHDFEITQRAVQLALANGAANEVGERILQQRDNLRLFADEYRDTIARLALRPDDSRLNDSIHKRLKQRFPDHLAFTITTRKGIPLVQDIDTLIGDVCQLDIAHFVKEAARSRAPRGNAVFIHPQPGNYHYDLMARWESGKRGGVFFVSFKPEDVVRLLRNYQLPGHELLLVKASDPSLIEISAAGARDKLQRDIRLNAAEQRIARLGKSIRGSDWQMIDLPNQDYAKRYKKRLWLEAGIIFAMVFVASLVMLVLIWRLSGRR
;
A
#
# COMPACT_ATOMS: atom_id res chain seq x y z
N MET A 1 -40.60 -0.55 -57.23
CA MET A 1 -40.30 -1.46 -56.11
C MET A 1 -38.80 -1.70 -55.91
N ALA A 2 -38.04 -2.01 -56.96
CA ALA A 2 -36.60 -2.30 -56.87
C ALA A 2 -35.77 -1.21 -56.14
N SER A 3 -36.04 0.07 -56.38
CA SER A 3 -35.30 1.18 -55.73
C SER A 3 -35.48 1.25 -54.21
N ARG A 4 -36.70 0.97 -53.70
CA ARG A 4 -36.97 0.97 -52.25
C ARG A 4 -36.26 -0.17 -51.54
N ILE A 5 -36.22 -1.35 -52.17
CA ILE A 5 -35.50 -2.53 -51.66
C ILE A 5 -34.00 -2.25 -51.62
N GLN A 6 -33.44 -1.65 -52.69
CA GLN A 6 -32.02 -1.27 -52.73
C GLN A 6 -31.65 -0.26 -51.62
N SER A 7 -32.45 0.79 -51.41
CA SER A 7 -32.22 1.75 -50.32
C SER A 7 -32.30 1.09 -48.94
N LEU A 8 -33.24 0.17 -48.73
CA LEU A 8 -33.35 -0.59 -47.49
C LEU A 8 -32.13 -1.48 -47.24
N MET A 9 -31.66 -2.20 -48.26
CA MET A 9 -30.47 -3.05 -48.17
C MET A 9 -29.21 -2.24 -47.85
N LEU A 10 -29.05 -1.06 -48.47
CA LEU A 10 -27.93 -0.16 -48.18
C LEU A 10 -27.96 0.36 -46.74
N VAL A 11 -29.13 0.77 -46.25
CA VAL A 11 -29.28 1.22 -44.85
C VAL A 11 -29.01 0.07 -43.88
N LEU A 12 -29.52 -1.14 -44.16
CA LEU A 12 -29.26 -2.31 -43.33
C LEU A 12 -27.76 -2.64 -43.29
N LEU A 13 -27.08 -2.62 -44.44
CA LEU A 13 -25.65 -2.83 -44.54
C LEU A 13 -24.87 -1.79 -43.73
N LEU A 14 -25.24 -0.50 -43.83
CA LEU A 14 -24.63 0.58 -43.05
C LEU A 14 -24.78 0.33 -41.55
N LEU A 15 -25.97 -0.06 -41.08
CA LEU A 15 -26.22 -0.35 -39.67
C LEU A 15 -25.42 -1.56 -39.18
N ILE A 16 -25.31 -2.61 -40.00
CA ILE A 16 -24.49 -3.78 -39.67
C ILE A 16 -23.02 -3.37 -39.54
N VAL A 17 -22.49 -2.61 -40.49
CA VAL A 17 -21.09 -2.13 -40.44
C VAL A 17 -20.87 -1.23 -39.22
N ALA A 18 -21.78 -0.30 -38.93
CA ALA A 18 -21.70 0.55 -37.75
C ALA A 18 -21.72 -0.27 -36.45
N ALA A 19 -22.60 -1.28 -36.35
CA ALA A 19 -22.65 -2.18 -35.20
C ALA A 19 -21.33 -2.94 -35.02
N ILE A 20 -20.77 -3.50 -36.09
CA ILE A 20 -19.49 -4.22 -36.06
C ILE A 20 -18.36 -3.30 -35.57
N ILE A 21 -18.25 -2.09 -36.13
CA ILE A 21 -17.23 -1.12 -35.73
C ILE A 21 -17.37 -0.75 -34.25
N LEU A 22 -18.59 -0.47 -33.78
CA LEU A 22 -18.84 -0.10 -32.39
C LEU A 22 -18.56 -1.25 -31.42
N ILE A 23 -18.96 -2.48 -31.76
CA ILE A 23 -18.68 -3.67 -30.95
C ILE A 23 -17.18 -3.92 -30.88
N ALA A 24 -16.50 -3.94 -32.04
CA ALA A 24 -15.06 -4.16 -32.11
C ALA A 24 -14.29 -3.07 -31.33
N GLY A 25 -14.66 -1.80 -31.50
CA GLY A 25 -14.06 -0.69 -30.77
C GLY A 25 -14.30 -0.76 -29.27
N THR A 26 -15.49 -1.22 -28.83
CA THR A 26 -15.80 -1.40 -27.41
C THR A 26 -14.98 -2.52 -26.78
N ILE A 27 -14.87 -3.66 -27.48
CA ILE A 27 -14.03 -4.78 -27.04
C ILE A 27 -12.55 -4.36 -26.95
N GLN A 28 -12.06 -3.60 -27.94
CA GLN A 28 -10.69 -3.08 -27.91
C GLN A 28 -10.46 -2.16 -26.70
N ARG A 29 -11.39 -1.22 -26.43
CA ARG A 29 -11.30 -0.32 -25.27
C ARG A 29 -11.36 -1.06 -23.93
N GLU A 30 -12.10 -2.17 -23.84
CA GLU A 30 -12.05 -3.03 -22.65
C GLU A 30 -10.69 -3.69 -22.47
N HIS A 31 -10.12 -4.22 -23.57
CA HIS A 31 -8.82 -4.86 -23.54
C HIS A 31 -7.70 -3.88 -23.16
N ASP A 32 -7.70 -2.69 -23.76
CA ASP A 32 -6.75 -1.61 -23.46
C ASP A 32 -6.85 -1.19 -21.99
N PHE A 33 -8.08 -1.10 -21.45
CA PHE A 33 -8.30 -0.84 -20.04
C PHE A 33 -7.70 -1.92 -19.16
N GLU A 34 -7.94 -3.21 -19.44
CA GLU A 34 -7.39 -4.31 -18.64
C GLU A 34 -5.85 -4.33 -18.65
N ILE A 35 -5.23 -4.13 -19.82
CA ILE A 35 -3.76 -4.02 -19.94
C ILE A 35 -3.25 -2.84 -19.12
N THR A 36 -3.87 -1.67 -19.27
CA THR A 36 -3.48 -0.46 -18.56
C THR A 36 -3.61 -0.63 -17.05
N GLN A 37 -4.71 -1.21 -16.57
CA GLN A 37 -4.94 -1.45 -15.14
C GLN A 37 -3.89 -2.39 -14.54
N ARG A 38 -3.46 -3.44 -15.27
CA ARG A 38 -2.35 -4.31 -14.83
C ARG A 38 -1.01 -3.57 -14.78
N ALA A 39 -0.73 -2.74 -15.77
CA ALA A 39 0.50 -1.94 -15.79
C ALA A 39 0.52 -0.93 -14.64
N VAL A 40 -0.60 -0.25 -14.40
CA VAL A 40 -0.78 0.65 -13.24
C VAL A 40 -0.62 -0.12 -11.94
N GLN A 41 -1.22 -1.31 -11.81
CA GLN A 41 -1.10 -2.13 -10.61
C GLN A 41 0.36 -2.43 -10.23
N LEU A 42 1.15 -2.86 -11.20
CA LEU A 42 2.58 -3.12 -11.00
C LEU A 42 3.36 -1.84 -10.69
N ALA A 43 3.05 -0.73 -11.37
CA ALA A 43 3.72 0.54 -11.15
C ALA A 43 3.44 1.10 -9.74
N LEU A 44 2.18 1.05 -9.29
CA LEU A 44 1.76 1.49 -7.96
C LEU A 44 2.41 0.65 -6.87
N ALA A 45 2.33 -0.69 -6.97
CA ALA A 45 2.92 -1.58 -5.99
C ALA A 45 4.45 -1.40 -5.90
N ASN A 46 5.15 -1.25 -7.04
CA ASN A 46 6.60 -1.04 -7.04
C ASN A 46 6.98 0.35 -6.50
N GLY A 47 6.30 1.40 -6.95
CA GLY A 47 6.58 2.77 -6.53
C GLY A 47 6.36 2.95 -5.03
N ALA A 48 5.21 2.49 -4.53
CA ALA A 48 4.89 2.58 -3.12
C ALA A 48 5.80 1.68 -2.25
N ALA A 49 6.14 0.46 -2.72
CA ALA A 49 7.06 -0.43 -1.99
C ALA A 49 8.45 0.20 -1.82
N ASN A 50 8.97 0.82 -2.89
CA ASN A 50 10.26 1.48 -2.86
C ASN A 50 10.24 2.67 -1.90
N GLU A 51 9.22 3.53 -1.98
CA GLU A 51 9.10 4.70 -1.11
C GLU A 51 8.99 4.31 0.37
N VAL A 52 8.16 3.32 0.71
CA VAL A 52 8.07 2.80 2.09
C VAL A 52 9.41 2.21 2.53
N GLY A 53 10.09 1.46 1.67
CA GLY A 53 11.41 0.89 1.96
C GLY A 53 12.46 1.96 2.25
N GLU A 54 12.57 2.97 1.39
CA GLU A 54 13.50 4.08 1.58
C GLU A 54 13.17 4.89 2.85
N ARG A 55 11.88 5.11 3.14
CA ARG A 55 11.44 5.75 4.39
C ARG A 55 11.89 4.99 5.63
N ILE A 56 11.72 3.66 5.65
CA ILE A 56 12.16 2.81 6.76
C ILE A 56 13.67 2.86 6.93
N LEU A 57 14.43 2.80 5.83
CA LEU A 57 15.89 2.87 5.88
C LEU A 57 16.38 4.22 6.39
N GLN A 58 15.80 5.32 5.89
CA GLN A 58 16.11 6.68 6.35
C GLN A 58 15.81 6.83 7.85
N GLN A 59 14.65 6.34 8.30
CA GLN A 59 14.27 6.41 9.70
C GLN A 59 15.21 5.59 10.59
N ARG A 60 15.66 4.42 10.12
CA ARG A 60 16.65 3.59 10.81
C ARG A 60 18.01 4.28 10.91
N ASP A 61 18.47 4.92 9.85
CA ASP A 61 19.74 5.66 9.87
C ASP A 61 19.67 6.87 10.79
N ASN A 62 18.56 7.61 10.78
CA ASN A 62 18.30 8.69 11.73
C ASN A 62 18.29 8.19 13.18
N LEU A 63 17.72 7.00 13.44
CA LEU A 63 17.72 6.40 14.78
C LEU A 63 19.14 6.00 15.21
N ARG A 64 19.96 5.46 14.31
CA ARG A 64 21.37 5.16 14.59
C ARG A 64 22.16 6.42 14.94
N LEU A 65 21.98 7.48 14.16
CA LEU A 65 22.60 8.79 14.44
C LEU A 65 22.14 9.35 15.78
N PHE A 66 20.85 9.23 16.10
CA PHE A 66 20.32 9.62 17.41
C PHE A 66 20.98 8.83 18.55
N ALA A 67 21.07 7.51 18.42
CA ALA A 67 21.67 6.65 19.43
C ALA A 67 23.15 6.96 19.66
N ASP A 68 23.89 7.34 18.61
CA ASP A 68 25.29 7.78 18.74
C ASP A 68 25.42 9.17 19.35
N GLU A 69 24.65 10.15 18.85
CA GLU A 69 24.65 11.55 19.35
C GLU A 69 24.34 11.61 20.86
N TYR A 70 23.40 10.79 21.32
CA TYR A 70 22.94 10.76 22.70
C TYR A 70 23.49 9.60 23.53
N ARG A 71 24.54 8.92 23.06
CA ARG A 71 25.08 7.69 23.69
C ARG A 71 25.39 7.82 25.19
N ASP A 72 25.93 8.96 25.62
CA ASP A 72 26.29 9.16 27.04
C ASP A 72 25.05 9.42 27.91
N THR A 73 24.03 10.07 27.36
CA THR A 73 22.75 10.26 28.05
C THR A 73 22.00 8.94 28.16
N ILE A 74 21.97 8.15 27.09
CA ILE A 74 21.43 6.78 27.08
C ILE A 74 22.17 5.92 28.11
N ALA A 75 23.50 5.98 28.15
CA ALA A 75 24.31 5.22 29.11
C ALA A 75 24.08 5.63 30.57
N ARG A 76 23.82 6.92 30.83
CA ARG A 76 23.45 7.41 32.17
C ARG A 76 22.06 6.96 32.59
N LEU A 77 21.10 6.95 31.68
CA LEU A 77 19.75 6.42 31.97
C LEU A 77 19.79 4.91 32.17
N ALA A 78 20.58 4.18 31.36
CA ALA A 78 20.79 2.74 31.54
C ALA A 78 21.38 2.37 32.92
N LEU A 79 22.10 3.30 33.55
CA LEU A 79 22.62 3.15 34.92
C LEU A 79 21.61 3.44 36.01
N ARG A 80 20.70 4.37 35.74
CA ARG A 80 19.70 4.86 36.69
C ARG A 80 18.35 4.86 35.97
N PRO A 81 17.74 3.68 35.74
CA PRO A 81 16.52 3.58 34.96
C PRO A 81 15.35 4.42 35.52
N ASP A 82 15.35 4.64 36.83
CA ASP A 82 14.33 5.42 37.54
C ASP A 82 14.56 6.95 37.48
N ASP A 83 15.60 7.42 36.76
CA ASP A 83 15.88 8.86 36.59
C ASP A 83 14.89 9.48 35.58
N SER A 84 13.74 9.92 36.08
CA SER A 84 12.67 10.52 35.28
C SER A 84 13.13 11.73 34.46
N ARG A 85 14.08 12.52 34.96
CA ARG A 85 14.61 13.69 34.23
C ARG A 85 15.39 13.28 32.98
N LEU A 86 16.20 12.21 33.09
CA LEU A 86 16.90 11.66 31.93
C LEU A 86 15.93 11.00 30.95
N ASN A 87 14.92 10.28 31.46
CA ASN A 87 13.86 9.70 30.64
C ASN A 87 13.13 10.77 29.81
N ASP A 88 12.61 11.81 30.48
CA ASP A 88 11.90 12.94 29.86
C ASP A 88 12.77 13.68 28.84
N SER A 89 14.06 13.85 29.14
CA SER A 89 15.01 14.47 28.20
C SER A 89 15.17 13.66 26.92
N ILE A 90 15.27 12.33 27.01
CA ILE A 90 15.34 11.47 25.82
C ILE A 90 14.01 11.52 25.06
N HIS A 91 12.88 11.37 25.76
CA HIS A 91 11.54 11.43 25.15
C HIS A 91 11.32 12.75 24.39
N LYS A 92 11.66 13.89 24.99
CA LYS A 92 11.56 15.21 24.35
C LYS A 92 12.38 15.30 23.06
N ARG A 93 13.61 14.76 23.07
CA ARG A 93 14.50 14.78 21.90
C ARG A 93 14.03 13.81 20.81
N LEU A 94 13.53 12.64 21.20
CA LEU A 94 12.86 11.72 20.29
C LEU A 94 11.64 12.39 19.66
N LYS A 95 10.80 13.08 20.42
CA LYS A 95 9.62 13.77 19.88
C LYS A 95 9.99 14.84 18.85
N GLN A 96 11.07 15.57 19.10
CA GLN A 96 11.56 16.61 18.19
C GLN A 96 12.07 16.04 16.86
N ARG A 97 12.76 14.90 16.88
CA ARG A 97 13.33 14.29 15.66
C ARG A 97 12.40 13.29 14.98
N PHE A 98 11.53 12.65 15.76
CA PHE A 98 10.58 11.64 15.35
C PHE A 98 9.20 11.94 15.97
N PRO A 99 8.40 12.80 15.31
CA PRO A 99 7.08 13.18 15.81
C PRO A 99 6.15 11.99 16.03
N ASP A 100 6.31 10.92 15.25
CA ASP A 100 5.47 9.71 15.26
C ASP A 100 6.00 8.60 16.20
N HIS A 101 7.01 8.86 17.03
CA HIS A 101 7.42 7.86 18.05
C HIS A 101 6.37 7.72 19.16
N LEU A 102 6.30 6.52 19.73
CA LEU A 102 5.39 6.15 20.82
C LEU A 102 6.12 6.01 22.15
N ALA A 103 7.12 5.14 22.15
CA ALA A 103 7.85 4.72 23.33
C ALA A 103 9.27 4.35 22.93
N PHE A 104 10.15 4.23 23.92
CA PHE A 104 11.49 3.70 23.72
C PHE A 104 11.89 2.75 24.84
N THR A 105 12.83 1.86 24.52
CA THR A 105 13.41 0.90 25.45
C THR A 105 14.92 0.94 25.31
N ILE A 106 15.62 0.79 26.44
CA ILE A 106 17.06 0.60 26.48
C ILE A 106 17.33 -0.80 27.02
N THR A 107 18.20 -1.56 26.35
CA THR A 107 18.60 -2.90 26.79
C THR A 107 20.10 -2.99 27.04
N THR A 108 20.52 -4.08 27.68
CA THR A 108 21.93 -4.50 27.75
C THR A 108 22.42 -5.08 26.41
N ARG A 109 23.72 -5.34 26.28
CA ARG A 109 24.31 -6.10 25.14
C ARG A 109 23.69 -7.49 24.93
N LYS A 110 23.05 -8.06 25.95
CA LYS A 110 22.36 -9.36 25.89
C LYS A 110 20.88 -9.23 25.52
N GLY A 111 20.37 -8.02 25.30
CA GLY A 111 18.96 -7.77 25.00
C GLY A 111 18.04 -7.70 26.23
N ILE A 112 18.59 -7.77 27.44
CA ILE A 112 17.80 -7.64 28.69
C ILE A 112 17.34 -6.18 28.83
N PRO A 113 16.03 -5.89 28.92
CA PRO A 113 15.53 -4.53 29.12
C PRO A 113 16.03 -3.91 30.43
N LEU A 114 16.49 -2.66 30.36
CA LEU A 114 16.94 -1.84 31.49
C LEU A 114 15.95 -0.73 31.78
N VAL A 115 15.39 -0.12 30.74
CA VAL A 115 14.39 0.96 30.81
C VAL A 115 13.21 0.52 29.97
N GLN A 116 12.02 0.54 30.55
CA GLN A 116 10.76 0.22 29.88
C GLN A 116 9.83 1.41 30.09
N ASP A 117 9.32 1.98 29.01
CA ASP A 117 8.28 3.00 29.12
C ASP A 117 6.96 2.31 29.53
N ILE A 118 6.33 2.84 30.57
CA ILE A 118 5.45 2.11 31.51
C ILE A 118 4.10 1.70 30.88
N ASP A 119 3.73 2.27 29.74
CA ASP A 119 2.41 2.05 29.12
C ASP A 119 2.36 0.95 28.04
N THR A 120 3.53 0.41 27.65
CA THR A 120 3.64 -0.69 26.69
C THR A 120 4.50 -1.80 27.28
N LEU A 121 3.87 -2.82 27.88
CA LEU A 121 4.57 -4.06 28.22
C LEU A 121 5.32 -4.54 26.97
N ILE A 122 6.64 -4.72 27.10
CA ILE A 122 7.46 -5.41 26.10
C ILE A 122 6.95 -6.85 26.02
N GLY A 123 5.98 -7.08 25.15
CA GLY A 123 5.40 -8.40 24.93
C GLY A 123 6.41 -9.38 24.35
N ASP A 124 6.05 -10.66 24.37
CA ASP A 124 6.93 -11.76 23.93
C ASP A 124 7.50 -11.54 22.51
N VAL A 125 6.71 -10.93 21.61
CA VAL A 125 7.12 -10.60 20.24
C VAL A 125 8.31 -9.62 20.23
N CYS A 126 8.26 -8.58 21.05
CA CYS A 126 9.33 -7.59 21.12
C CYS A 126 10.62 -8.19 21.72
N GLN A 127 10.50 -9.07 22.73
CA GLN A 127 11.66 -9.76 23.29
C GLN A 127 12.35 -10.67 22.27
N LEU A 128 11.56 -11.37 21.44
CA LEU A 128 12.08 -12.19 20.33
C LEU A 128 12.81 -11.34 19.29
N ASP A 129 12.26 -10.18 18.91
CA ASP A 129 12.91 -9.28 17.96
C ASP A 129 14.23 -8.72 18.50
N ILE A 130 14.27 -8.35 19.79
CA ILE A 130 15.50 -7.89 20.45
C ILE A 130 16.56 -9.00 20.45
N ALA A 131 16.17 -10.23 20.79
CA ALA A 131 17.08 -11.38 20.80
C ALA A 131 17.62 -11.68 19.39
N HIS A 132 16.77 -11.60 18.37
CA HIS A 132 17.17 -11.75 16.98
C HIS A 132 18.18 -10.66 16.57
N PHE A 133 17.87 -9.40 16.88
CA PHE A 133 18.75 -8.27 16.57
C PHE A 133 20.12 -8.38 17.25
N VAL A 134 20.16 -8.76 18.52
CA VAL A 134 21.42 -8.98 19.26
C VAL A 134 22.25 -10.09 18.61
N LYS A 135 21.62 -11.19 18.22
CA LYS A 135 22.28 -12.31 17.54
C LYS A 135 22.84 -11.90 16.18
N GLU A 136 22.12 -11.10 15.40
CA GLU A 136 22.61 -10.57 14.12
C GLU A 136 23.75 -9.56 14.31
N ALA A 137 23.62 -8.67 15.29
CA ALA A 137 24.64 -7.69 15.65
C ALA A 137 25.94 -8.34 16.14
N ALA A 138 25.87 -9.53 16.74
CA ALA A 138 27.06 -10.31 17.12
C ALA A 138 27.78 -10.90 15.89
N ARG A 139 27.06 -11.17 14.81
CA ARG A 139 27.59 -11.79 13.58
C ARG A 139 28.13 -10.77 12.57
N SER A 140 27.66 -9.53 12.61
CA SER A 140 28.06 -8.46 11.68
C SER A 140 28.51 -7.21 12.43
N ARG A 141 29.64 -6.62 12.01
CA ARG A 141 30.10 -5.32 12.53
C ARG A 141 29.10 -4.18 12.22
N ALA A 142 28.25 -4.34 11.21
CA ALA A 142 27.19 -3.43 10.85
C ALA A 142 25.86 -4.20 10.68
N PRO A 143 25.07 -4.40 11.74
CA PRO A 143 23.78 -5.08 11.64
C PRO A 143 22.83 -4.31 10.72
N ARG A 144 22.14 -5.02 9.83
CA ARG A 144 21.23 -4.45 8.81
C ARG A 144 19.95 -3.81 9.39
N GLY A 145 19.71 -3.98 10.70
CA GLY A 145 18.49 -3.57 11.38
C GLY A 145 17.61 -4.78 11.72
N ASN A 146 16.56 -4.59 12.52
CA ASN A 146 15.52 -5.59 12.71
C ASN A 146 14.59 -5.67 11.49
N ALA A 147 13.90 -6.80 11.33
CA ALA A 147 12.79 -6.90 10.37
C ALA A 147 11.61 -6.07 10.90
N VAL A 148 11.16 -5.10 10.10
CA VAL A 148 10.02 -4.23 10.45
C VAL A 148 8.72 -4.94 10.10
N PHE A 149 7.84 -5.07 11.09
CA PHE A 149 6.44 -5.47 10.92
C PHE A 149 5.59 -4.83 12.01
N ILE A 150 4.26 -4.95 11.90
CA ILE A 150 3.36 -4.40 12.91
C ILE A 150 3.23 -5.38 14.08
N HIS A 151 3.51 -4.88 15.28
CA HIS A 151 3.29 -5.57 16.53
C HIS A 151 1.82 -5.41 16.95
N PRO A 152 1.10 -6.52 17.19
CA PRO A 152 -0.30 -6.46 17.56
C PRO A 152 -0.43 -6.11 19.05
N GLN A 153 -0.73 -4.86 19.34
CA GLN A 153 -1.21 -4.42 20.65
C GLN A 153 -2.59 -3.77 20.47
N PRO A 154 -3.66 -4.27 21.10
CA PRO A 154 -4.99 -3.68 20.97
C PRO A 154 -4.96 -2.16 21.23
N GLY A 155 -5.43 -1.38 20.26
CA GLY A 155 -5.45 0.09 20.32
C GLY A 155 -4.12 0.80 20.08
N ASN A 156 -3.00 0.08 20.03
CA ASN A 156 -1.64 0.64 19.93
C ASN A 156 -0.78 -0.14 18.92
N TYR A 157 -1.28 -0.33 17.70
CA TYR A 157 -0.48 -0.94 16.63
C TYR A 157 0.73 -0.07 16.31
N HIS A 158 1.91 -0.69 16.30
CA HIS A 158 3.17 0.00 16.08
C HIS A 158 4.16 -0.91 15.36
N TYR A 159 5.23 -0.32 14.86
CA TYR A 159 6.40 -1.04 14.40
C TYR A 159 7.64 -0.49 15.08
N ASP A 160 8.68 -1.31 15.15
CA ASP A 160 9.86 -0.97 15.90
C ASP A 160 11.08 -0.81 15.02
N LEU A 161 11.96 0.11 15.42
CA LEU A 161 13.31 0.20 14.89
C LEU A 161 14.33 0.09 16.01
N MET A 162 15.41 -0.64 15.72
CA MET A 162 16.48 -0.89 16.64
C MET A 162 17.80 -0.30 16.14
N ALA A 163 18.52 0.35 17.05
CA ALA A 163 19.88 0.81 16.89
C ALA A 163 20.76 0.26 18.02
N ARG A 164 22.07 0.20 17.76
CA ARG A 164 23.04 -0.06 18.84
C ARG A 164 23.41 1.26 19.49
N TRP A 165 23.61 1.23 20.79
CA TRP A 165 24.27 2.31 21.53
C TRP A 165 25.48 1.74 22.26
N GLU A 166 26.56 2.52 22.33
CA GLU A 166 27.78 2.15 23.05
C GLU A 166 28.38 3.39 23.70
N SER A 167 28.81 3.27 24.95
CA SER A 167 29.56 4.31 25.67
C SER A 167 30.58 3.64 26.57
N GLY A 168 31.86 3.74 26.21
CA GLY A 168 32.96 3.01 26.83
C GLY A 168 32.73 1.49 26.80
N LYS A 169 32.78 0.84 27.97
CA LYS A 169 32.55 -0.61 28.10
C LYS A 169 31.05 -1.00 28.10
N ARG A 170 30.14 -0.04 28.12
CA ARG A 170 28.69 -0.28 28.12
C ARG A 170 28.10 -0.20 26.73
N GLY A 171 26.93 -0.78 26.58
CA GLY A 171 26.17 -0.74 25.35
C GLY A 171 24.99 -1.69 25.38
N GLY A 172 24.25 -1.69 24.29
CA GLY A 172 23.09 -2.54 24.10
C GLY A 172 22.28 -2.11 22.92
N VAL A 173 20.98 -2.39 22.99
CA VAL A 173 20.02 -1.98 21.96
C VAL A 173 19.24 -0.77 22.46
N PHE A 174 19.15 0.24 21.61
CA PHE A 174 18.24 1.36 21.74
C PHE A 174 17.11 1.12 20.75
N PHE A 175 15.91 0.93 21.30
CA PHE A 175 14.73 0.52 20.59
C PHE A 175 13.70 1.62 20.68
N VAL A 176 13.03 1.92 19.56
CA VAL A 176 11.97 2.94 19.52
C VAL A 176 10.80 2.39 18.72
N SER A 177 9.61 2.51 19.32
CA SER A 177 8.34 2.14 18.69
C SER A 177 7.73 3.33 17.97
N PHE A 178 7.18 3.09 16.79
CA PHE A 178 6.62 4.11 15.92
C PHE A 178 5.19 3.79 15.54
N LYS A 179 4.41 4.86 15.47
CA LYS A 179 3.07 4.91 14.89
C LYS A 179 3.12 4.59 13.38
N PRO A 180 2.19 3.77 12.84
CA PRO A 180 2.13 3.45 11.42
C PRO A 180 1.71 4.62 10.51
N GLU A 181 1.31 5.76 11.07
CA GLU A 181 0.69 6.90 10.40
C GLU A 181 1.52 7.45 9.24
N ASP A 182 2.85 7.48 9.36
CA ASP A 182 3.76 7.87 8.28
C ASP A 182 3.58 6.95 7.06
N VAL A 183 3.53 5.64 7.28
CA VAL A 183 3.34 4.63 6.23
C VAL A 183 1.92 4.68 5.67
N VAL A 184 0.91 4.88 6.53
CA VAL A 184 -0.49 5.04 6.11
C VAL A 184 -0.65 6.24 5.17
N ARG A 185 0.00 7.37 5.47
CA ARG A 185 0.00 8.56 4.60
C ARG A 185 0.65 8.25 3.24
N LEU A 186 1.78 7.53 3.23
CA LEU A 186 2.42 7.11 1.98
C LEU A 186 1.48 6.26 1.12
N LEU A 187 0.85 5.23 1.70
CA LEU A 187 -0.12 4.40 0.96
C LEU A 187 -1.25 5.24 0.37
N ARG A 188 -1.82 6.15 1.18
CA ARG A 188 -2.90 7.03 0.74
C ARG A 188 -2.50 7.93 -0.43
N ASN A 189 -1.27 8.43 -0.43
CA ASN A 189 -0.77 9.32 -1.49
C ASN A 189 -0.48 8.59 -2.80
N TYR A 190 -0.15 7.30 -2.74
CA TYR A 190 0.10 6.48 -3.95
C TYR A 190 -1.15 5.81 -4.49
N GLN A 191 -2.21 5.68 -3.69
CA GLN A 191 -3.41 4.97 -4.10
C GLN A 191 -4.20 5.75 -5.18
N LEU A 192 -4.57 5.05 -6.27
CA LEU A 192 -5.39 5.61 -7.34
C LEU A 192 -6.85 5.09 -7.28
N PRO A 193 -7.81 5.78 -7.92
CA PRO A 193 -9.17 5.28 -8.04
C PRO A 193 -9.22 3.89 -8.68
N GLY A 194 -9.93 2.96 -8.05
CA GLY A 194 -10.01 1.57 -8.52
C GLY A 194 -8.88 0.67 -8.04
N HIS A 195 -7.94 1.19 -7.24
CA HIS A 195 -6.80 0.48 -6.69
C HIS A 195 -6.80 0.60 -5.16
N GLU A 196 -6.37 -0.44 -4.46
CA GLU A 196 -6.26 -0.48 -3.00
C GLU A 196 -4.88 -1.01 -2.64
N LEU A 197 -4.04 -0.12 -2.09
CA LEU A 197 -2.69 -0.47 -1.68
C LEU A 197 -2.71 -1.01 -0.25
N LEU A 198 -2.16 -2.22 -0.09
CA LEU A 198 -2.05 -2.88 1.20
C LEU A 198 -0.61 -3.32 1.44
N LEU A 199 -0.18 -3.19 2.68
CA LEU A 199 0.97 -3.91 3.21
C LEU A 199 0.48 -5.19 3.85
N VAL A 200 1.04 -6.32 3.41
CA VAL A 200 0.82 -7.63 4.01
C VAL A 200 2.11 -8.14 4.62
N LYS A 201 2.00 -9.05 5.59
CA LYS A 201 3.17 -9.67 6.20
C LYS A 201 3.82 -10.64 5.22
N ALA A 202 5.11 -10.51 4.93
CA ALA A 202 5.76 -11.39 3.95
C ALA A 202 5.88 -12.84 4.46
N SER A 203 6.02 -13.04 5.76
CA SER A 203 6.00 -14.37 6.39
C SER A 203 4.60 -14.98 6.56
N ASP A 204 3.53 -14.18 6.52
CA ASP A 204 2.12 -14.63 6.39
C ASP A 204 1.39 -13.72 5.38
N PRO A 205 1.52 -13.98 4.06
CA PRO A 205 0.98 -13.10 3.02
C PRO A 205 -0.54 -12.96 3.02
N SER A 206 -1.24 -13.73 3.85
CA SER A 206 -2.68 -13.58 4.03
C SER A 206 -3.04 -12.49 5.05
N LEU A 207 -2.11 -12.05 5.89
CA LEU A 207 -2.36 -11.07 6.94
C LEU A 207 -2.10 -9.64 6.45
N ILE A 208 -3.14 -8.80 6.46
CA ILE A 208 -3.02 -7.37 6.21
C ILE A 208 -2.42 -6.71 7.44
N GLU A 209 -1.39 -5.89 7.22
CA GLU A 209 -0.71 -5.13 8.25
C GLU A 209 -1.15 -3.67 8.26
N ILE A 210 -1.13 -3.02 7.09
CA ILE A 210 -1.44 -1.60 6.93
C ILE A 210 -2.20 -1.38 5.62
N SER A 211 -3.20 -0.50 5.66
CA SER A 211 -3.91 0.05 4.50
C SER A 211 -3.85 1.59 4.53
N ALA A 212 -4.35 2.25 3.48
CA ALA A 212 -4.54 3.70 3.48
C ALA A 212 -5.50 4.23 4.56
N ALA A 213 -6.33 3.36 5.15
CA ALA A 213 -7.23 3.69 6.27
C ALA A 213 -6.53 3.61 7.64
N GLY A 214 -5.44 2.84 7.76
CA GLY A 214 -4.73 2.61 9.01
C GLY A 214 -4.18 1.19 9.13
N ALA A 215 -3.70 0.86 10.32
CA ALA A 215 -3.32 -0.50 10.69
C ALA A 215 -4.56 -1.40 10.90
N ARG A 216 -4.33 -2.64 11.37
CA ARG A 216 -5.35 -3.70 11.45
C ARG A 216 -6.62 -3.31 12.21
N ASP A 217 -6.52 -2.46 13.24
CA ASP A 217 -7.68 -1.98 14.04
C ASP A 217 -8.58 -0.98 13.31
N LYS A 218 -8.09 -0.35 12.25
CA LYS A 218 -8.85 0.64 11.48
C LYS A 218 -9.50 0.05 10.24
N LEU A 219 -9.22 -1.22 9.93
CA LEU A 219 -9.79 -1.91 8.78
C LEU A 219 -11.30 -2.11 8.98
N GLN A 220 -12.08 -1.75 7.97
CA GLN A 220 -13.54 -1.98 7.93
C GLN A 220 -13.88 -3.32 7.25
N ARG A 221 -12.96 -4.29 7.33
CA ARG A 221 -13.02 -5.61 6.69
C ARG A 221 -12.22 -6.62 7.50
N ASP A 222 -12.31 -7.89 7.13
CA ASP A 222 -11.43 -8.93 7.66
C ASP A 222 -9.96 -8.53 7.44
N ILE A 223 -9.15 -8.72 8.50
CA ILE A 223 -7.72 -8.47 8.50
C ILE A 223 -6.96 -9.48 7.64
N ARG A 224 -7.61 -10.58 7.25
CA ARG A 224 -7.06 -11.57 6.33
C ARG A 224 -7.59 -11.39 4.91
N LEU A 225 -6.70 -11.63 3.95
CA LEU A 225 -7.01 -11.71 2.53
C LEU A 225 -7.83 -12.96 2.24
N ASN A 226 -8.84 -12.83 1.39
CA ASN A 226 -9.57 -13.97 0.84
C ASN A 226 -8.71 -14.73 -0.19
N ALA A 227 -9.17 -15.91 -0.61
CA ALA A 227 -8.40 -16.78 -1.52
C ALA A 227 -8.07 -16.15 -2.88
N ALA A 228 -8.89 -15.22 -3.39
CA ALA A 228 -8.60 -14.52 -4.63
C ALA A 228 -7.51 -13.45 -4.46
N GLU A 229 -7.60 -12.69 -3.36
CA GLU A 229 -6.62 -11.67 -3.00
C GLU A 229 -5.25 -12.28 -2.67
N GLN A 230 -5.23 -13.45 -2.00
CA GLN A 230 -3.98 -14.17 -1.73
C GLN A 230 -3.21 -14.56 -2.99
N ARG A 231 -3.90 -14.80 -4.12
CA ARG A 231 -3.22 -15.03 -5.41
C ARG A 231 -2.50 -13.78 -5.91
N ILE A 232 -3.08 -12.60 -5.68
CA ILE A 232 -2.45 -11.31 -5.99
C ILE A 232 -1.28 -11.08 -5.05
N ALA A 233 -1.42 -11.40 -3.77
CA ALA A 233 -0.35 -11.23 -2.79
C ALA A 233 0.93 -12.00 -3.13
N ARG A 234 0.83 -13.17 -3.77
CA ARG A 234 1.99 -13.92 -4.26
C ARG A 234 2.84 -13.15 -5.30
N LEU A 235 2.25 -12.18 -5.98
CA LEU A 235 2.91 -11.32 -6.96
C LEU A 235 3.32 -9.95 -6.38
N GLY A 236 3.08 -9.72 -5.09
CA GLY A 236 3.39 -8.46 -4.44
C GLY A 236 4.89 -8.16 -4.41
N LYS A 237 5.23 -6.91 -4.12
CA LYS A 237 6.62 -6.44 -4.06
C LYS A 237 7.13 -6.42 -2.63
N SER A 238 8.18 -7.19 -2.34
CA SER A 238 8.84 -7.14 -1.02
C SER A 238 9.42 -5.76 -0.73
N ILE A 239 9.31 -5.33 0.52
CA ILE A 239 9.81 -4.02 0.97
C ILE A 239 11.12 -4.21 1.73
N ARG A 240 12.16 -3.53 1.24
CA ARG A 240 13.51 -3.64 1.80
C ARG A 240 13.53 -3.19 3.27
N GLY A 241 14.16 -4.00 4.12
CA GLY A 241 14.33 -3.68 5.54
C GLY A 241 13.10 -3.99 6.41
N SER A 242 12.11 -4.69 5.87
CA SER A 242 10.87 -5.08 6.54
C SER A 242 10.49 -6.54 6.27
N ASP A 243 9.58 -7.09 7.07
CA ASP A 243 8.82 -8.31 6.76
C ASP A 243 7.47 -7.95 6.11
N TRP A 244 7.47 -6.93 5.25
CA TRP A 244 6.30 -6.51 4.50
C TRP A 244 6.45 -6.77 3.00
N GLN A 245 5.29 -6.96 2.37
CA GLN A 245 5.11 -6.98 0.94
C GLN A 245 3.99 -6.00 0.57
N MET A 246 4.24 -5.18 -0.44
CA MET A 246 3.24 -4.28 -1.04
C MET A 246 2.42 -5.06 -2.04
N ILE A 247 1.10 -4.93 -1.94
CA ILE A 247 0.17 -5.44 -2.94
C ILE A 247 -0.77 -4.33 -3.36
N ASP A 248 -1.26 -4.41 -4.60
CA ASP A 248 -2.34 -3.58 -5.09
C ASP A 248 -3.53 -4.47 -5.45
N LEU A 249 -4.66 -4.26 -4.79
CA LEU A 249 -5.91 -4.96 -5.04
C LEU A 249 -6.81 -4.11 -5.96
N PRO A 250 -7.03 -4.54 -7.22
CA PRO A 250 -7.93 -3.84 -8.12
C PRO A 250 -9.39 -4.03 -7.69
N ASN A 251 -10.13 -2.93 -7.65
CA ASN A 251 -11.54 -2.91 -7.32
C ASN A 251 -12.37 -3.43 -8.51
N GLN A 252 -12.95 -4.62 -8.35
CA GLN A 252 -13.75 -5.25 -9.40
C GLN A 252 -14.99 -4.45 -9.79
N ASP A 253 -15.60 -3.72 -8.85
CA ASP A 253 -16.78 -2.90 -9.13
C ASP A 253 -16.42 -1.66 -9.92
N TYR A 254 -15.22 -1.10 -9.72
CA TYR A 254 -14.69 -0.03 -10.56
C TYR A 254 -14.58 -0.49 -12.02
N ALA A 255 -13.95 -1.65 -12.25
CA ALA A 255 -13.82 -2.24 -13.59
C ALA A 255 -15.20 -2.55 -14.22
N LYS A 256 -16.12 -3.17 -13.46
CA LYS A 256 -17.48 -3.46 -13.95
C LYS A 256 -18.24 -2.20 -14.34
N ARG A 257 -18.17 -1.13 -13.54
CA ARG A 257 -18.81 0.16 -13.86
C ARG A 257 -18.23 0.78 -15.11
N TYR A 258 -16.90 0.73 -15.28
CA TYR A 258 -16.23 1.22 -16.48
C TYR A 258 -16.72 0.48 -17.73
N LYS A 259 -16.70 -0.87 -17.70
CA LYS A 259 -17.20 -1.70 -18.82
C LYS A 259 -18.67 -1.43 -19.14
N LYS A 260 -19.53 -1.38 -18.12
CA LYS A 260 -20.97 -1.05 -18.31
C LYS A 260 -21.16 0.30 -18.98
N ARG A 261 -20.36 1.30 -18.59
CA ARG A 261 -20.41 2.64 -19.21
C ARG A 261 -19.98 2.60 -20.68
N LEU A 262 -18.93 1.85 -21.02
CA LEU A 262 -18.49 1.70 -22.42
C LEU A 262 -19.60 1.13 -23.31
N TRP A 263 -20.28 0.06 -22.85
CA TRP A 263 -21.38 -0.54 -23.61
C TRP A 263 -22.60 0.39 -23.73
N LEU A 264 -22.89 1.16 -22.67
CA LEU A 264 -23.94 2.17 -22.72
C LEU A 264 -23.62 3.27 -23.74
N GLU A 265 -22.39 3.78 -23.76
CA GLU A 265 -21.91 4.76 -24.74
C GLU A 265 -22.05 4.22 -26.18
N ALA A 266 -21.62 2.98 -26.43
CA ALA A 266 -21.75 2.33 -27.73
C ALA A 266 -23.22 2.17 -28.15
N GLY A 267 -24.09 1.77 -27.23
CA GLY A 267 -25.54 1.64 -27.48
C GLY A 267 -26.20 2.99 -27.82
N ILE A 268 -25.82 4.07 -27.12
CA ILE A 268 -26.32 5.42 -27.41
C ILE A 268 -25.88 5.88 -28.81
N ILE A 269 -24.61 5.68 -29.18
CA ILE A 269 -24.10 6.03 -30.50
C ILE A 269 -24.83 5.23 -31.59
N PHE A 270 -25.00 3.92 -31.39
CA PHE A 270 -25.73 3.08 -32.33
C PHE A 270 -27.19 3.54 -32.50
N ALA A 271 -27.88 3.87 -31.41
CA ALA A 271 -29.25 4.38 -31.45
C ALA A 271 -29.35 5.70 -32.24
N MET A 272 -28.39 6.61 -32.08
CA MET A 272 -28.34 7.86 -32.87
C MET A 272 -28.15 7.57 -34.37
N VAL A 273 -27.22 6.68 -34.73
CA VAL A 273 -26.98 6.27 -36.13
C VAL A 273 -28.21 5.58 -36.71
N PHE A 274 -28.88 4.74 -35.93
CA PHE A 274 -30.12 4.07 -36.31
C PHE A 274 -31.24 5.07 -36.63
N VAL A 275 -31.50 6.03 -35.74
CA VAL A 275 -32.51 7.07 -35.94
C VAL A 275 -32.18 7.93 -37.15
N ALA A 276 -30.91 8.36 -37.31
CA ALA A 276 -30.47 9.14 -38.47
C ALA A 276 -30.67 8.37 -39.79
N SER A 277 -30.37 7.07 -39.79
CA SER A 277 -30.55 6.20 -40.96
C SER A 277 -32.03 6.02 -41.31
N LEU A 278 -32.90 5.90 -40.30
CA LEU A 278 -34.36 5.82 -40.50
C LEU A 278 -34.90 7.13 -41.12
N VAL A 279 -34.46 8.29 -40.62
CA VAL A 279 -34.83 9.60 -41.16
C VAL A 279 -34.38 9.71 -42.63
N MET A 280 -33.14 9.33 -42.95
CA MET A 280 -32.64 9.33 -44.33
C MET A 280 -33.48 8.43 -45.24
N LEU A 281 -33.81 7.21 -44.80
CA LEU A 281 -34.62 6.27 -45.58
C LEU A 281 -36.01 6.86 -45.93
N VAL A 282 -36.66 7.48 -44.95
CA VAL A 282 -37.95 8.16 -45.14
C VAL A 282 -37.83 9.32 -46.14
N LEU A 283 -36.78 10.14 -46.03
CA LEU A 283 -36.53 11.25 -46.96
C LEU A 283 -36.29 10.77 -48.39
N ILE A 284 -35.46 9.73 -48.58
CA ILE A 284 -35.17 9.12 -49.89
C ILE A 284 -36.47 8.61 -50.53
N TRP A 285 -37.30 7.89 -49.77
CA TRP A 285 -38.57 7.38 -50.28
C TRP A 285 -39.55 8.49 -50.65
N ARG A 286 -39.65 9.56 -49.84
CA ARG A 286 -40.49 10.73 -50.14
C ARG A 286 -40.05 11.45 -51.42
N LEU A 287 -38.74 11.64 -51.61
CA LEU A 287 -38.20 12.29 -52.81
C LEU A 287 -38.36 11.42 -54.06
N SER A 288 -38.17 10.10 -53.94
CA SER A 288 -38.35 9.16 -55.05
C SER A 288 -39.79 8.98 -55.51
N GLY A 289 -40.78 9.27 -54.64
CA GLY A 289 -42.20 9.17 -54.95
C GLY A 289 -42.80 10.46 -55.53
N ARG A 290 -42.03 11.56 -55.58
CA ARG A 290 -42.41 12.84 -56.19
C ARG A 290 -41.93 12.97 -57.64
N ARG A 291 -41.17 12.01 -58.15
CA ARG A 291 -40.75 11.87 -59.56
C ARG A 291 -41.55 10.76 -60.20
#